data_AF-A0A3N4AD95-F1
#
_entry.id   AF-A0A3N4AD95-F1
#
_cell.length_a   1.000
_cell.length_b   1.000
_cell.length_c   1.000
_cell.angle_alpha   90.00
_cell.angle_beta   90.00
_cell.angle_gamma   90.00
#
_symmetry.space_group_name_H-M   'P 1'
#
loop_
_entity.id
_entity.type
_entity.pdbx_description
1 polymer ?
#
loop_
_entity_poly.entity_id
_entity_poly.type
_entity_poly.pdbx_seq_one_letter_code
_entity_poly.pdbx_strand_id
1 'polypeptide(L)'
;MANATLYTSQDPGGPGVFARGPVQSAFDILVPCLVTGYGNGSDAKPGQGWTIFHADLPTGFILKAPDGVFYIFMMPVDTSKAYDYYQAQIWMAESISEPVTYPPVGTNVRSMNHSPDYSTDSDRHWFHFGNSNTYPAYWAIAARGSQVIFSFYTKANDSGYGSNMTATSNYGGSTFFGNLKLREPTAPVSGPQNSAFIGGAGEYPESQISSARYSFNIYGCYTYLRNPYTGIAETGSLASLVASPLPGATNNSYRINPADPVLSDIVLTQVQAWLSGTGAVGWIPGLFYMGYTSHYATAALMVRLGKSGSYSELRNPVSLAGEEFYIFPNSFGHWTVSLDEKYWQ
;
A
#
# COMPACT_ATOMS: atom_id res chain seq x y z
N MET A 1 14.30 1.38 -19.46
CA MET A 1 12.95 1.92 -19.16
C MET A 1 13.16 2.89 -17.99
N ALA A 2 12.13 3.50 -17.38
CA ALA A 2 12.34 4.47 -16.30
C ALA A 2 12.32 3.82 -14.91
N ASN A 3 13.13 4.35 -13.98
CA ASN A 3 13.05 4.06 -12.55
C ASN A 3 11.68 4.46 -11.98
N ALA A 4 11.29 3.86 -10.86
CA ALA A 4 10.11 4.30 -10.12
C ALA A 4 10.31 5.72 -9.56
N THR A 5 9.21 6.42 -9.36
CA THR A 5 9.22 7.77 -8.76
C THR A 5 8.75 7.68 -7.32
N LEU A 6 9.52 8.27 -6.41
CA LEU A 6 9.11 8.51 -5.04
C LEU A 6 8.33 9.81 -4.96
N TYR A 7 7.18 9.81 -4.30
CA TYR A 7 6.40 10.98 -3.90
C TYR A 7 6.23 10.93 -2.38
N THR A 8 6.32 12.06 -1.72
CA THR A 8 6.19 12.15 -0.27
C THR A 8 5.50 13.43 0.15
N SER A 9 4.94 13.39 1.35
CA SER A 9 4.42 14.58 2.05
C SER A 9 5.46 15.68 2.31
N GLN A 10 6.73 15.43 2.01
CA GLN A 10 7.85 16.36 2.24
C GLN A 10 8.42 16.95 0.96
N ASP A 11 7.89 16.56 -0.18
CA ASP A 11 8.35 17.11 -1.45
C ASP A 11 7.93 18.57 -1.58
N PRO A 12 8.79 19.44 -2.13
CA PRO A 12 8.38 20.79 -2.51
C PRO A 12 7.17 20.74 -3.45
N GLY A 13 6.05 21.34 -3.05
CA GLY A 13 4.80 21.30 -3.82
C GLY A 13 4.05 19.97 -3.78
N GLY A 14 4.44 19.03 -2.92
CA GLY A 14 3.71 17.79 -2.68
C GLY A 14 2.35 18.04 -2.01
N PRO A 15 1.33 17.20 -2.26
CA PRO A 15 0.00 17.38 -1.70
C PRO A 15 -0.04 17.23 -0.17
N GLY A 16 -0.79 18.12 0.49
CA GLY A 16 -1.07 17.98 1.92
C GLY A 16 -2.12 16.90 2.19
N VAL A 17 -2.10 16.30 3.39
CA VAL A 17 -3.26 15.53 3.88
C VAL A 17 -4.25 16.51 4.46
N PHE A 18 -5.30 16.85 3.69
CA PHE A 18 -6.35 17.72 4.17
C PHE A 18 -7.39 16.92 4.97
N ALA A 19 -7.88 17.49 6.08
CA ALA A 19 -8.96 16.92 6.91
C ALA A 19 -10.32 17.00 6.19
N ARG A 20 -10.43 16.32 5.05
CA ARG A 20 -11.56 16.42 4.08
C ARG A 20 -12.33 15.10 3.94
N GLY A 21 -12.03 14.11 4.78
CA GLY A 21 -12.61 12.76 4.71
C GLY A 21 -11.84 11.84 3.76
N PRO A 22 -11.98 10.51 3.89
CA PRO A 22 -11.04 9.54 3.32
C PRO A 22 -10.97 9.55 1.80
N VAL A 23 -12.12 9.65 1.11
CA VAL A 23 -12.17 9.68 -0.35
C VAL A 23 -11.54 10.97 -0.90
N GLN A 24 -11.81 12.12 -0.29
CA GLN A 24 -11.21 13.38 -0.73
C GLN A 24 -9.70 13.40 -0.45
N SER A 25 -9.25 12.92 0.72
CA SER A 25 -7.82 12.80 1.03
C SER A 25 -7.10 11.84 0.06
N ALA A 26 -7.74 10.74 -0.32
CA ALA A 26 -7.24 9.83 -1.34
C ALA A 26 -7.06 10.53 -2.68
N PHE A 27 -8.10 11.24 -3.13
CA PHE A 27 -8.08 11.98 -4.38
C PHE A 27 -6.96 13.03 -4.38
N ASP A 28 -6.87 13.83 -3.31
CA ASP A 28 -5.90 14.92 -3.17
C ASP A 28 -4.44 14.44 -3.16
N ILE A 29 -4.18 13.19 -2.75
CA ILE A 29 -2.83 12.61 -2.76
C ILE A 29 -2.56 11.84 -4.06
N LEU A 30 -3.46 10.93 -4.44
CA LEU A 30 -3.24 10.01 -5.55
C LEU A 30 -3.30 10.70 -6.91
N VAL A 31 -4.19 11.67 -7.11
CA VAL A 31 -4.30 12.37 -8.40
C VAL A 31 -3.02 13.15 -8.73
N PRO A 32 -2.46 13.98 -7.83
CA PRO A 32 -1.18 14.63 -8.10
C PRO A 32 -0.03 13.65 -8.32
N CYS A 33 0.04 12.54 -7.57
CA CYS A 33 1.14 11.60 -7.71
C CYS A 33 1.04 10.73 -8.98
N LEU A 34 -0.18 10.29 -9.34
CA LEU A 34 -0.37 9.26 -10.37
C LEU A 34 -0.87 9.83 -11.71
N VAL A 35 -1.59 10.95 -11.70
CA VAL A 35 -2.24 11.52 -12.89
C VAL A 35 -1.50 12.77 -13.37
N THR A 36 -1.47 13.83 -12.57
CA THR A 36 -1.03 15.16 -13.06
C THR A 36 0.45 15.43 -12.85
N GLY A 37 1.09 14.78 -11.89
CA GLY A 37 2.37 15.24 -11.35
C GLY A 37 2.21 16.48 -10.45
N TYR A 38 3.31 16.92 -9.85
CA TYR A 38 3.39 18.18 -9.12
C TYR A 38 4.84 18.71 -9.05
N GLY A 39 5.00 19.93 -8.53
CA GLY A 39 6.30 20.60 -8.43
C GLY A 39 6.66 21.38 -9.70
N ASN A 40 7.77 22.10 -9.65
CA ASN A 40 8.27 22.93 -10.75
C ASN A 40 9.80 22.79 -10.87
N GLY A 41 10.34 23.00 -12.07
CA GLY A 41 11.79 23.00 -12.29
C GLY A 41 12.43 21.62 -12.06
N SER A 42 13.59 21.59 -11.41
CA SER A 42 14.34 20.35 -11.13
C SER A 42 13.64 19.41 -10.15
N ASP A 43 12.69 19.93 -9.36
CA ASP A 43 11.98 19.17 -8.34
C ASP A 43 10.61 18.67 -8.83
N ALA A 44 10.27 18.94 -10.10
CA ALA A 44 9.02 18.48 -10.70
C ALA A 44 8.98 16.95 -10.79
N LYS A 45 7.90 16.36 -10.28
CA LYS A 45 7.64 14.91 -10.34
C LYS A 45 6.50 14.65 -11.33
N PRO A 46 6.71 13.82 -12.37
CA PRO A 46 5.68 13.55 -13.35
C PRO A 46 4.55 12.71 -12.75
N GLY A 47 3.37 12.69 -13.36
CA GLY A 47 2.39 11.63 -13.11
C GLY A 47 2.87 10.28 -13.64
N GLN A 48 2.21 9.19 -13.25
CA GLN A 48 2.56 7.82 -13.63
C GLN A 48 1.69 7.26 -14.77
N GLY A 49 1.03 8.15 -15.53
CA GLY A 49 0.21 7.79 -16.69
C GLY A 49 -1.19 7.28 -16.35
N TRP A 50 -1.62 7.41 -15.09
CA TRP A 50 -3.00 7.13 -14.71
C TRP A 50 -3.92 8.24 -15.20
N THR A 51 -5.22 7.96 -15.30
CA THR A 51 -6.22 8.97 -15.64
C THR A 51 -7.38 8.95 -14.66
N ILE A 52 -8.01 10.11 -14.45
CA ILE A 52 -9.29 10.20 -13.77
C ILE A 52 -10.35 9.73 -14.77
N PHE A 53 -11.00 8.61 -14.47
CA PHE A 53 -12.12 8.12 -15.27
C PHE A 53 -13.42 8.83 -14.90
N HIS A 54 -13.67 8.97 -13.59
CA HIS A 54 -14.81 9.69 -13.04
C HIS A 54 -14.49 10.19 -11.63
N ALA A 55 -15.07 11.31 -11.21
CA ALA A 55 -14.96 11.81 -9.85
C ALA A 55 -16.26 12.52 -9.44
N ASP A 56 -16.86 12.06 -8.34
CA ASP A 56 -18.02 12.66 -7.70
C ASP A 56 -17.73 12.79 -6.19
N LEU A 57 -16.96 13.81 -5.82
CA LEU A 57 -16.50 14.00 -4.44
C LEU A 57 -17.60 14.65 -3.59
N PRO A 58 -17.78 14.25 -2.31
CA PRO A 58 -16.95 13.32 -1.53
C PRO A 58 -17.33 11.83 -1.68
N THR A 59 -18.31 11.50 -2.50
CA THR A 59 -18.88 10.14 -2.62
C THR A 59 -17.87 9.11 -3.12
N GLY A 60 -17.13 9.43 -4.17
CA GLY A 60 -16.17 8.51 -4.77
C GLY A 60 -15.39 9.10 -5.94
N PHE A 61 -14.36 8.39 -6.37
CA PHE A 61 -13.65 8.65 -7.62
C PHE A 61 -13.10 7.35 -8.20
N ILE A 62 -12.78 7.38 -9.48
CA ILE A 62 -12.30 6.23 -10.26
C ILE A 62 -11.03 6.65 -10.96
N LEU A 63 -9.94 5.94 -10.68
CA LEU A 63 -8.72 6.05 -11.46
C LEU A 63 -8.61 4.87 -12.41
N LYS A 64 -8.18 5.14 -13.64
CA LYS A 64 -7.79 4.12 -14.61
C LYS A 64 -6.26 4.07 -14.69
N ALA A 65 -5.71 2.90 -14.40
CA ALA A 65 -4.28 2.65 -14.51
C ALA A 65 -3.83 2.51 -15.98
N PRO A 66 -2.53 2.72 -16.29
CA PRO A 66 -1.98 2.57 -17.64
C PRO A 66 -2.18 1.19 -18.27
N ASP A 67 -2.36 0.16 -17.45
CA ASP A 67 -2.63 -1.22 -17.87
C ASP A 67 -4.12 -1.52 -18.11
N GLY A 68 -4.96 -0.49 -18.01
CA GLY A 68 -6.39 -0.57 -18.31
C GLY A 68 -7.29 -0.91 -17.13
N VAL A 69 -6.74 -1.19 -15.94
CA VAL A 69 -7.53 -1.56 -14.76
C VAL A 69 -8.10 -0.33 -14.08
N PHE A 70 -9.35 -0.43 -13.66
CA PHE A 70 -10.02 0.62 -12.89
C PHE A 70 -9.89 0.35 -11.39
N TYR A 71 -9.52 1.38 -10.64
CA TYR A 71 -9.48 1.40 -9.18
C TYR A 71 -10.53 2.40 -8.69
N ILE A 72 -11.52 1.90 -7.98
CA ILE A 72 -12.71 2.64 -7.61
C ILE A 72 -12.67 2.86 -6.11
N PHE A 73 -12.64 4.12 -5.70
CA PHE A 73 -12.59 4.56 -4.32
C PHE A 73 -13.96 5.13 -3.97
N MET A 74 -14.63 4.61 -2.94
CA MET A 74 -15.92 5.12 -2.51
C MET A 74 -16.01 5.29 -0.98
N MET A 75 -16.93 6.14 -0.55
CA MET A 75 -17.40 6.16 0.83
C MET A 75 -18.17 4.87 1.14
N PRO A 76 -17.98 4.24 2.31
CA PRO A 76 -18.75 3.06 2.67
C PRO A 76 -20.25 3.37 2.80
N VAL A 77 -21.08 2.42 2.37
CA VAL A 77 -22.56 2.52 2.41
C VAL A 77 -23.09 2.69 3.83
N ASP A 78 -22.46 2.04 4.81
CA ASP A 78 -22.73 2.27 6.23
C ASP A 78 -21.80 3.36 6.79
N THR A 79 -22.34 4.57 6.86
CA THR A 79 -21.62 5.74 7.37
C THR A 79 -21.49 5.77 8.89
N SER A 80 -22.20 4.90 9.63
CA SER A 80 -22.11 4.85 11.10
C SER A 80 -20.72 4.44 11.59
N LYS A 81 -19.94 3.73 10.75
CA LYS A 81 -18.53 3.37 10.98
C LYS A 81 -17.55 4.24 10.17
N ALA A 82 -18.01 4.98 9.17
CA ALA A 82 -17.13 5.74 8.27
C ALA A 82 -16.37 6.87 8.97
N TYR A 83 -17.01 7.49 9.97
CA TYR A 83 -16.42 8.57 10.76
C TYR A 83 -15.33 8.10 11.71
N ASP A 84 -15.39 6.84 12.16
CA ASP A 84 -14.40 6.30 13.10
C ASP A 84 -13.10 5.88 12.42
N TYR A 85 -13.11 5.60 11.09
CA TYR A 85 -12.00 4.87 10.47
C TYR A 85 -11.24 5.54 9.31
N TYR A 86 -11.63 6.71 8.79
CA TYR A 86 -10.83 7.42 7.74
C TYR A 86 -10.37 6.47 6.61
N GLN A 87 -11.29 5.58 6.23
CA GLN A 87 -11.07 4.54 5.24
C GLN A 87 -12.01 4.75 4.06
N ALA A 88 -11.46 4.64 2.84
CA ALA A 88 -12.24 4.50 1.62
C ALA A 88 -12.39 3.01 1.29
N GLN A 89 -13.57 2.61 0.82
CA GLN A 89 -13.72 1.29 0.20
C GLN A 89 -13.08 1.32 -1.17
N ILE A 90 -12.42 0.22 -1.53
CA ILE A 90 -11.79 0.04 -2.84
C ILE A 90 -12.25 -1.25 -3.49
N TRP A 91 -12.52 -1.18 -4.79
CA TRP A 91 -12.54 -2.34 -5.66
C TRP A 91 -11.84 -2.07 -6.99
N MET A 92 -11.55 -3.17 -7.68
CA MET A 92 -10.95 -3.15 -9.01
C MET A 92 -11.94 -3.66 -10.04
N ALA A 93 -11.99 -3.02 -11.21
CA ALA A 93 -12.84 -3.45 -12.32
C ALA A 93 -12.05 -3.55 -13.63
N GLU A 94 -12.44 -4.51 -14.48
CA GLU A 94 -11.95 -4.63 -15.87
C GLU A 94 -12.68 -3.66 -16.79
N SER A 95 -13.93 -3.36 -16.46
CA SER A 95 -14.85 -2.52 -17.20
C SER A 95 -15.83 -1.84 -16.26
N ILE A 96 -16.30 -0.65 -16.66
CA ILE A 96 -17.30 0.13 -15.95
C ILE A 96 -18.37 0.53 -16.95
N SER A 97 -19.65 0.40 -16.57
CA SER A 97 -20.76 0.87 -17.39
C SER A 97 -20.87 2.40 -17.36
N GLU A 98 -21.14 3.01 -18.52
CA GLU A 98 -21.52 4.42 -18.64
C GLU A 98 -23.05 4.56 -18.80
N PRO A 99 -23.68 5.61 -18.22
CA PRO A 99 -23.10 6.63 -17.35
C PRO A 99 -22.73 6.06 -15.97
N VAL A 100 -21.63 6.56 -15.39
CA VAL A 100 -21.22 6.19 -14.03
C VAL A 100 -22.21 6.74 -13.00
N THR A 101 -22.86 5.85 -12.26
CA THR A 101 -23.59 6.14 -11.01
C THR A 101 -22.85 5.52 -9.84
N TYR A 102 -22.77 6.17 -8.69
CA TYR A 102 -22.22 5.52 -7.49
C TYR A 102 -23.29 4.73 -6.75
N PRO A 103 -23.03 3.46 -6.43
CA PRO A 103 -21.84 2.69 -6.77
C PRO A 103 -21.79 2.19 -8.23
N PRO A 104 -20.63 2.27 -8.94
CA PRO A 104 -20.57 1.85 -10.33
C PRO A 104 -20.78 0.34 -10.49
N VAL A 105 -21.54 -0.02 -11.52
CA VAL A 105 -21.71 -1.40 -11.98
C VAL A 105 -20.58 -1.74 -12.94
N GLY A 106 -19.95 -2.90 -12.75
CA GLY A 106 -18.85 -3.34 -13.60
C GLY A 106 -18.50 -4.81 -13.39
N THR A 107 -17.66 -5.33 -14.28
CA THR A 107 -17.07 -6.67 -14.09
C THR A 107 -15.86 -6.52 -13.18
N ASN A 108 -16.00 -6.96 -11.93
CA ASN A 108 -14.90 -6.98 -10.97
C ASN A 108 -13.81 -7.91 -11.51
N VAL A 109 -12.56 -7.44 -11.43
CA VAL A 109 -11.37 -8.20 -11.84
C VAL A 109 -11.23 -9.49 -10.99
N ARG A 110 -11.71 -9.44 -9.74
CA ARG A 110 -11.35 -10.33 -8.63
C ARG A 110 -12.50 -10.60 -7.65
N SER A 111 -13.73 -10.59 -8.15
CA SER A 111 -14.89 -11.24 -7.53
C SER A 111 -15.89 -11.49 -8.67
N MET A 112 -16.83 -12.42 -8.51
CA MET A 112 -17.98 -12.48 -9.42
C MET A 112 -18.70 -11.10 -9.45
N ASN A 113 -19.58 -10.86 -10.45
CA ASN A 113 -20.33 -9.61 -10.62
C ASN A 113 -20.65 -8.93 -9.27
N HIS A 114 -19.92 -7.86 -8.95
CA HIS A 114 -20.07 -7.15 -7.69
C HIS A 114 -21.01 -5.97 -7.92
N SER A 115 -22.05 -5.90 -7.11
CA SER A 115 -22.76 -4.65 -6.83
C SER A 115 -22.67 -4.46 -5.32
N PRO A 116 -22.25 -3.29 -4.83
CA PRO A 116 -22.15 -3.05 -3.39
C PRO A 116 -23.50 -2.93 -2.68
N ASP A 117 -24.61 -3.16 -3.40
CA ASP A 117 -25.92 -3.48 -2.82
C ASP A 117 -26.03 -4.93 -2.29
N TYR A 118 -25.10 -5.83 -2.65
CA TYR A 118 -25.12 -7.24 -2.26
C TYR A 118 -24.06 -7.58 -1.19
N SER A 119 -24.51 -7.62 0.07
CA SER A 119 -24.18 -8.55 1.18
C SER A 119 -22.73 -8.86 1.62
N THR A 120 -22.56 -8.88 2.96
CA THR A 120 -21.67 -9.76 3.78
C THR A 120 -20.15 -9.81 3.50
N ASP A 121 -19.43 -8.89 4.16
CA ASP A 121 -18.05 -8.88 4.72
C ASP A 121 -16.81 -9.42 3.97
N SER A 122 -16.89 -10.31 2.98
CA SER A 122 -15.65 -10.95 2.49
C SER A 122 -14.84 -10.13 1.46
N ASP A 123 -15.46 -9.37 0.55
CA ASP A 123 -14.75 -8.83 -0.64
C ASP A 123 -14.34 -7.35 -0.58
N ARG A 124 -14.40 -6.74 0.60
CA ARG A 124 -14.14 -5.31 0.76
C ARG A 124 -12.67 -5.07 1.00
N HIS A 125 -12.04 -4.30 0.11
CA HIS A 125 -10.76 -3.68 0.42
C HIS A 125 -10.98 -2.31 1.04
N TRP A 126 -10.15 -2.00 2.02
CA TRP A 126 -10.13 -0.70 2.67
C TRP A 126 -8.82 -0.02 2.37
N PHE A 127 -8.87 1.26 2.05
CA PHE A 127 -7.67 2.08 1.97
C PHE A 127 -7.72 3.11 3.06
N HIS A 128 -6.70 3.10 3.88
CA HIS A 128 -6.60 3.94 5.06
C HIS A 128 -5.64 5.10 4.80
N PHE A 129 -6.06 6.30 5.23
CA PHE A 129 -5.31 7.55 5.03
C PHE A 129 -4.90 8.25 6.34
N GLY A 130 -5.05 7.59 7.50
CA GLY A 130 -4.69 8.12 8.83
C GLY A 130 -5.81 8.00 9.85
N ASN A 131 -5.50 8.11 11.16
CA ASN A 131 -6.51 8.06 12.24
C ASN A 131 -7.09 9.47 12.56
N SER A 132 -8.20 9.47 13.29
CA SER A 132 -9.29 10.44 13.32
C SER A 132 -9.12 11.78 14.00
N ASN A 133 -7.91 12.20 14.29
CA ASN A 133 -7.69 13.52 14.85
C ASN A 133 -6.56 14.16 14.08
N THR A 134 -6.75 15.36 13.51
CA THR A 134 -5.83 16.50 13.32
C THR A 134 -4.30 16.31 13.11
N TYR A 135 -3.78 15.11 12.97
CA TYR A 135 -2.37 14.78 13.06
C TYR A 135 -1.73 14.92 11.68
N PRO A 136 -0.59 15.63 11.57
CA PRO A 136 0.13 15.72 10.31
C PRO A 136 0.70 14.35 9.94
N ALA A 137 0.03 13.56 9.09
CA ALA A 137 0.55 12.27 8.66
C ALA A 137 1.78 12.45 7.74
N TYR A 138 2.81 11.62 7.93
CA TYR A 138 3.77 11.36 6.86
C TYR A 138 3.14 10.35 5.91
N TRP A 139 3.19 10.63 4.61
CA TRP A 139 2.86 9.64 3.57
C TRP A 139 3.98 9.58 2.53
N ALA A 140 4.13 8.41 1.92
CA ALA A 140 5.04 8.15 0.82
C ALA A 140 4.40 7.21 -0.20
N ILE A 141 4.67 7.48 -1.48
CA ILE A 141 4.29 6.64 -2.62
C ILE A 141 5.55 6.33 -3.40
N ALA A 142 5.81 5.07 -3.70
CA ALA A 142 6.68 4.70 -4.80
C ALA A 142 5.80 4.14 -5.91
N ALA A 143 5.93 4.71 -7.12
CA ALA A 143 5.10 4.27 -8.24
C ALA A 143 5.90 4.18 -9.54
N ARG A 144 5.53 3.17 -10.34
CA ARG A 144 6.06 2.95 -11.69
C ARG A 144 4.94 2.41 -12.58
N GLY A 145 4.46 3.25 -13.50
CA GLY A 145 3.34 2.87 -14.37
C GLY A 145 2.13 2.49 -13.53
N SER A 146 1.61 1.26 -13.67
CA SER A 146 0.45 0.77 -12.92
C SER A 146 0.75 0.17 -11.54
N GLN A 147 2.01 0.09 -11.12
CA GLN A 147 2.42 -0.45 -9.83
C GLN A 147 2.63 0.67 -8.82
N VAL A 148 1.98 0.58 -7.66
CA VAL A 148 2.01 1.61 -6.61
C VAL A 148 2.17 0.96 -5.23
N ILE A 149 3.17 1.43 -4.48
CA ILE A 149 3.33 1.17 -3.06
C ILE A 149 2.98 2.46 -2.33
N PHE A 150 1.98 2.41 -1.46
CA PHE A 150 1.56 3.52 -0.61
C PHE A 150 1.87 3.18 0.85
N SER A 151 2.43 4.14 1.58
CA SER A 151 2.61 4.08 3.03
C SER A 151 2.13 5.38 3.66
N PHE A 152 1.48 5.27 4.82
CA PHE A 152 1.20 6.41 5.67
C PHE A 152 1.56 6.11 7.13
N TYR A 153 1.81 7.19 7.88
CA TYR A 153 2.18 7.15 9.27
C TYR A 153 1.68 8.39 9.99
N THR A 154 0.87 8.19 11.02
CA THR A 154 0.31 9.26 11.85
C THR A 154 1.37 9.79 12.80
N LYS A 155 1.56 11.10 12.85
CA LYS A 155 2.49 11.77 13.78
C LYS A 155 1.78 12.21 15.06
N ALA A 156 2.53 12.53 16.12
CA ALA A 156 1.95 13.19 17.30
C ALA A 156 1.56 14.65 17.00
N ASN A 157 0.55 15.18 17.69
CA ASN A 157 -0.03 16.52 17.44
C ASN A 157 1.01 17.66 17.45
N ASP A 158 2.02 17.57 18.33
CA ASP A 158 3.03 18.61 18.50
C ASP A 158 4.34 18.32 17.72
N SER A 159 4.33 17.32 16.83
CA SER A 159 5.53 16.90 16.11
C SER A 159 5.58 17.45 14.67
N GLY A 160 6.63 18.21 14.38
CA GLY A 160 6.96 18.68 13.03
C GLY A 160 7.81 17.66 12.27
N TYR A 161 8.07 17.90 10.98
CA TYR A 161 8.92 17.01 10.17
C TYR A 161 10.36 16.89 10.68
N GLY A 162 10.89 17.94 11.33
CA GLY A 162 12.20 17.90 11.97
C GLY A 162 12.21 17.20 13.34
N SER A 163 11.05 16.81 13.87
CA SER A 163 10.95 16.12 15.16
C SER A 163 11.39 14.66 15.02
N ASN A 164 11.94 14.13 16.12
CA ASN A 164 12.25 12.71 16.26
C ASN A 164 10.97 11.87 16.13
N MET A 165 11.05 10.72 15.46
CA MET A 165 9.92 9.79 15.41
C MET A 165 9.82 9.04 16.75
N THR A 166 8.98 9.53 17.68
CA THR A 166 8.79 8.92 19.01
C THR A 166 7.78 7.79 18.95
N ALA A 167 8.04 6.66 19.61
CA ALA A 167 7.25 5.41 19.50
C ALA A 167 5.81 5.46 20.06
N THR A 168 5.44 6.48 20.84
CA THR A 168 4.36 6.39 21.84
C THR A 168 2.92 6.50 21.31
N SER A 169 2.67 6.69 20.00
CA SER A 169 1.29 6.85 19.49
C SER A 169 1.09 6.53 18.00
N ASN A 170 1.98 5.78 17.36
CA ASN A 170 2.05 5.78 15.90
C ASN A 170 1.15 4.70 15.25
N TYR A 171 0.08 5.16 14.61
CA TYR A 171 -0.77 4.35 13.74
C TYR A 171 -0.37 4.62 12.27
N GLY A 172 -0.08 3.56 11.52
CA GLY A 172 0.34 3.66 10.11
C GLY A 172 -0.25 2.55 9.25
N GLY A 173 0.06 2.54 7.97
CA GLY A 173 -0.39 1.47 7.10
C GLY A 173 0.37 1.46 5.80
N SER A 174 0.27 0.34 5.11
CA SER A 174 0.87 0.19 3.79
C SER A 174 -0.05 -0.61 2.90
N THR A 175 -0.07 -0.22 1.64
CA THR A 175 -0.90 -0.82 0.61
C THR A 175 -0.06 -0.93 -0.65
N PHE A 176 -0.20 -2.05 -1.36
CA PHE A 176 0.24 -2.22 -2.72
C PHE A 176 -0.97 -2.33 -3.64
N PHE A 177 -0.91 -1.65 -4.79
CA PHE A 177 -1.87 -1.88 -5.85
C PHE A 177 -1.21 -1.80 -7.24
N GLY A 178 -1.52 -2.76 -8.10
CA GLY A 178 -0.89 -2.94 -9.41
C GLY A 178 -0.49 -4.38 -9.70
N ASN A 179 0.26 -4.59 -10.79
CA ASN A 179 0.66 -5.92 -11.26
C ASN A 179 1.75 -6.56 -10.38
N LEU A 180 1.57 -7.83 -10.02
CA LEU A 180 2.58 -8.61 -9.31
C LEU A 180 3.70 -9.04 -10.26
N LYS A 181 4.87 -9.36 -9.70
CA LYS A 181 5.86 -10.17 -10.40
C LYS A 181 5.51 -11.64 -10.16
N LEU A 182 4.91 -12.31 -11.13
CA LEU A 182 4.49 -13.71 -10.98
C LEU A 182 5.67 -14.67 -11.20
N ARG A 183 5.63 -15.84 -10.55
CA ARG A 183 6.68 -16.87 -10.67
C ARG A 183 6.66 -17.60 -12.00
N GLU A 184 5.47 -17.83 -12.54
CA GLU A 184 5.26 -18.56 -13.79
C GLU A 184 5.66 -17.69 -14.99
N PRO A 185 6.66 -18.08 -15.80
CA PRO A 185 7.12 -17.28 -16.93
C PRO A 185 6.07 -17.00 -18.00
N THR A 186 5.03 -17.84 -18.08
CA THR A 186 3.93 -17.68 -19.04
C THR A 186 2.76 -16.85 -18.52
N ALA A 187 2.81 -16.43 -17.25
CA ALA A 187 1.73 -15.67 -16.64
C ALA A 187 1.64 -14.25 -17.24
N PRO A 188 0.43 -13.65 -17.28
CA PRO A 188 0.26 -12.27 -17.72
C PRO A 188 1.12 -11.32 -16.88
N VAL A 189 1.98 -10.53 -17.53
CA VAL A 189 2.83 -9.54 -16.84
C VAL A 189 2.10 -8.24 -16.51
N SER A 190 0.98 -7.95 -17.18
CA SER A 190 0.22 -6.71 -17.01
C SER A 190 -1.27 -6.89 -17.26
N GLY A 191 -2.06 -5.96 -16.72
CA GLY A 191 -3.50 -5.86 -16.95
C GLY A 191 -4.31 -6.56 -15.86
N PRO A 192 -5.63 -6.67 -16.06
CA PRO A 192 -6.55 -7.08 -14.99
C PRO A 192 -6.22 -8.46 -14.40
N GLN A 193 -5.78 -9.40 -15.23
CA GLN A 193 -5.42 -10.76 -14.79
C GLN A 193 -4.30 -10.79 -13.74
N ASN A 194 -3.41 -9.78 -13.70
CA ASN A 194 -2.29 -9.69 -12.76
C ASN A 194 -2.41 -8.54 -11.73
N SER A 195 -3.30 -7.57 -11.94
CA SER A 195 -3.43 -6.38 -11.08
C SER A 195 -4.08 -6.62 -9.72
N ALA A 196 -3.30 -6.59 -8.64
CA ALA A 196 -3.73 -6.83 -7.26
C ALA A 196 -3.97 -5.57 -6.46
N PHE A 197 -4.77 -5.67 -5.41
CA PHE A 197 -4.81 -4.74 -4.29
C PHE A 197 -4.52 -5.53 -3.03
N ILE A 198 -3.46 -5.16 -2.31
CA ILE A 198 -3.03 -5.86 -1.10
C ILE A 198 -2.77 -4.79 -0.05
N GLY A 199 -3.38 -4.91 1.12
CA GLY A 199 -3.34 -3.89 2.16
C GLY A 199 -4.73 -3.40 2.52
N GLY A 200 -4.77 -2.49 3.48
CA GLY A 200 -5.99 -2.10 4.16
C GLY A 200 -6.16 -2.72 5.52
N ALA A 201 -6.93 -2.06 6.38
CA ALA A 201 -7.41 -2.71 7.57
C ALA A 201 -8.34 -3.84 7.12
N GLY A 202 -7.89 -5.09 7.26
CA GLY A 202 -8.87 -6.15 7.52
C GLY A 202 -9.70 -5.71 8.71
N GLU A 203 -10.99 -5.99 8.70
CA GLU A 203 -11.91 -5.78 9.82
C GLU A 203 -11.53 -6.68 11.02
N TYR A 204 -10.28 -6.61 11.48
CA TYR A 204 -9.85 -7.24 12.70
C TYR A 204 -10.04 -6.22 13.82
N PRO A 205 -10.98 -6.49 14.76
CA PRO A 205 -11.17 -5.62 15.89
C PRO A 205 -9.84 -5.50 16.63
N GLU A 206 -9.49 -4.27 17.02
CA GLU A 206 -8.29 -3.87 17.76
C GLU A 206 -8.07 -4.62 19.09
N SER A 207 -8.89 -5.62 19.42
CA SER A 207 -8.98 -6.23 20.74
C SER A 207 -7.89 -7.23 21.09
N GLN A 208 -6.97 -7.59 20.17
CA GLN A 208 -5.83 -8.48 20.49
C GLN A 208 -4.60 -8.25 19.58
N ILE A 209 -3.79 -7.20 19.80
CA ILE A 209 -2.66 -6.93 18.89
C ILE A 209 -1.33 -6.73 19.63
N SER A 210 -0.47 -7.74 19.53
CA SER A 210 0.96 -7.66 19.88
C SER A 210 1.75 -7.19 18.66
N SER A 211 2.65 -6.21 18.85
CA SER A 211 3.54 -5.67 17.82
C SER A 211 4.33 -6.75 17.07
N ALA A 212 4.66 -7.87 17.73
CA ALA A 212 5.41 -8.99 17.15
C ALA A 212 4.68 -9.74 16.02
N ARG A 213 3.35 -9.58 15.88
CA ARG A 213 2.54 -10.33 14.90
C ARG A 213 2.34 -9.59 13.57
N TYR A 214 2.54 -8.27 13.53
CA TYR A 214 2.06 -7.41 12.44
C TYR A 214 3.14 -6.52 11.78
N SER A 215 4.38 -6.51 12.27
CA SER A 215 5.46 -5.59 11.88
C SER A 215 5.86 -5.54 10.40
N PHE A 216 5.31 -6.41 9.56
CA PHE A 216 5.85 -6.64 8.23
C PHE A 216 4.83 -7.29 7.30
N ASN A 217 3.54 -7.26 7.59
CA ASN A 217 2.55 -7.90 6.73
C ASN A 217 1.72 -6.82 6.03
N ILE A 218 1.59 -6.94 4.71
CA ILE A 218 0.53 -6.27 3.98
C ILE A 218 -0.57 -7.32 3.82
N TYR A 219 -1.53 -7.32 4.75
CA TYR A 219 -2.66 -8.24 4.65
C TYR A 219 -3.59 -7.76 3.54
N GLY A 220 -3.87 -8.62 2.56
CA GLY A 220 -5.06 -8.45 1.74
C GLY A 220 -6.25 -9.03 2.48
N CYS A 221 -7.36 -8.29 2.50
CA CYS A 221 -8.68 -8.88 2.75
C CYS A 221 -8.98 -9.94 1.67
N TYR A 222 -10.05 -10.74 1.84
CA TYR A 222 -10.40 -11.78 0.87
C TYR A 222 -10.48 -11.16 -0.53
N THR A 223 -9.47 -11.44 -1.34
CA THR A 223 -9.36 -10.99 -2.71
C THR A 223 -9.63 -12.25 -3.51
N TYR A 224 -10.85 -12.46 -4.01
CA TYR A 224 -11.13 -13.64 -4.82
C TYR A 224 -10.33 -13.53 -6.13
N LEU A 225 -9.17 -14.18 -6.19
CA LEU A 225 -8.36 -14.12 -7.39
C LEU A 225 -9.04 -14.89 -8.53
N ARG A 226 -9.11 -14.28 -9.72
CA ARG A 226 -8.94 -15.10 -10.94
C ARG A 226 -7.59 -15.78 -10.81
N ASN A 227 -7.53 -17.07 -11.11
CA ASN A 227 -6.26 -17.79 -11.08
C ASN A 227 -5.22 -16.97 -11.88
N PRO A 228 -4.12 -16.53 -11.24
CA PRO A 228 -3.19 -15.58 -11.87
C PRO A 228 -2.48 -16.18 -13.10
N TYR A 229 -2.56 -17.50 -13.29
CA TYR A 229 -1.99 -18.20 -14.43
C TYR A 229 -3.00 -18.45 -15.55
N THR A 230 -4.27 -18.71 -15.22
CA THR A 230 -5.29 -19.08 -16.23
C THR A 230 -6.30 -17.97 -16.51
N GLY A 231 -6.37 -16.93 -15.67
CA GLY A 231 -7.35 -15.85 -15.78
C GLY A 231 -8.79 -16.29 -15.50
N ILE A 232 -9.02 -17.53 -15.09
CA ILE A 232 -10.36 -18.06 -14.80
C ILE A 232 -10.77 -17.64 -13.39
N ALA A 233 -11.98 -17.08 -13.26
CA ALA A 233 -12.60 -16.85 -11.96
C ALA A 233 -12.96 -18.20 -11.35
N GLU A 234 -12.32 -18.58 -10.24
CA GLU A 234 -12.61 -19.86 -9.59
C GLU A 234 -13.89 -19.72 -8.74
N THR A 235 -14.86 -20.61 -8.95
CA THR A 235 -16.13 -20.61 -8.22
C THR A 235 -15.99 -21.41 -6.92
N GLY A 236 -15.60 -20.74 -5.82
CA GLY A 236 -15.46 -21.35 -4.49
C GLY A 236 -15.02 -20.36 -3.41
N SER A 237 -14.88 -20.78 -2.16
CA SER A 237 -14.27 -19.96 -1.10
C SER A 237 -12.77 -19.85 -1.35
N LEU A 238 -12.36 -18.91 -2.21
CA LEU A 238 -10.94 -18.75 -2.53
C LEU A 238 -10.21 -18.05 -1.39
N ALA A 239 -8.96 -18.44 -1.27
CA ALA A 239 -8.02 -17.91 -0.32
C ALA A 239 -7.69 -16.43 -0.56
N SER A 240 -7.46 -15.68 0.53
CA SER A 240 -6.95 -14.31 0.46
C SER A 240 -5.53 -14.26 -0.10
N LEU A 241 -5.25 -13.25 -0.91
CA LEU A 241 -3.90 -12.86 -1.30
C LEU A 241 -3.29 -12.00 -0.19
N VAL A 242 -2.10 -12.36 0.28
CA VAL A 242 -1.39 -11.66 1.35
C VAL A 242 0.03 -11.36 0.91
N ALA A 243 0.55 -10.18 1.22
CA ALA A 243 1.98 -9.93 1.14
C ALA A 243 2.60 -10.19 2.52
N SER A 244 3.41 -11.23 2.61
CA SER A 244 4.11 -11.57 3.84
C SER A 244 5.56 -11.94 3.56
N PRO A 245 6.51 -11.50 4.41
CA PRO A 245 7.89 -11.95 4.38
C PRO A 245 8.06 -13.41 4.81
N LEU A 246 7.08 -13.98 5.52
CA LEU A 246 7.14 -15.33 6.10
C LEU A 246 5.95 -16.17 5.61
N PRO A 247 6.14 -16.90 4.50
CA PRO A 247 5.07 -17.68 3.93
C PRO A 247 4.68 -18.83 4.86
N GLY A 248 3.40 -18.89 5.26
CA GLY A 248 2.87 -19.92 6.17
C GLY A 248 3.00 -19.61 7.66
N ALA A 249 3.54 -18.45 8.06
CA ALA A 249 3.51 -18.00 9.45
C ALA A 249 2.10 -17.53 9.82
N THR A 250 1.17 -18.45 10.04
CA THR A 250 -0.19 -18.11 10.49
C THR A 250 -0.23 -17.49 11.88
N ASN A 251 0.87 -17.45 12.65
CA ASN A 251 0.92 -16.81 13.98
C ASN A 251 2.33 -16.56 14.57
N ASN A 252 3.43 -16.77 13.84
CA ASN A 252 4.75 -16.89 14.48
C ASN A 252 5.66 -15.68 14.25
N SER A 253 5.44 -14.70 15.12
CA SER A 253 6.43 -13.89 15.86
C SER A 253 7.90 -14.21 15.57
N TYR A 254 8.64 -13.31 14.92
CA TYR A 254 10.05 -13.18 15.24
C TYR A 254 10.13 -12.49 16.60
N ARG A 255 10.42 -13.27 17.65
CA ARG A 255 10.80 -12.72 18.96
C ARG A 255 12.22 -12.18 18.82
N ILE A 256 12.41 -10.89 19.11
CA ILE A 256 13.73 -10.28 19.25
C ILE A 256 14.52 -11.09 20.30
N ASN A 257 15.68 -11.63 19.93
CA ASN A 257 16.70 -12.06 20.89
C ASN A 257 17.70 -10.90 21.04
N PRO A 258 17.85 -10.31 22.25
CA PRO A 258 18.79 -9.21 22.49
C PRO A 258 20.26 -9.53 22.20
N ALA A 259 20.60 -10.81 21.98
CA ALA A 259 21.95 -11.29 21.71
C ALA A 259 22.31 -11.40 20.22
N ASP A 260 21.40 -11.12 19.29
CA ASP A 260 21.66 -11.33 17.86
C ASP A 260 22.55 -10.22 17.26
N PRO A 261 23.60 -10.57 16.47
CA PRO A 261 24.61 -9.63 16.01
C PRO A 261 24.09 -8.57 15.04
N VAL A 262 24.75 -7.41 15.08
CA VAL A 262 24.10 -6.09 15.00
C VAL A 262 24.16 -5.40 13.63
N LEU A 263 24.96 -5.84 12.65
CA LEU A 263 25.06 -5.15 11.35
C LEU A 263 25.36 -6.06 10.12
N SER A 264 25.69 -7.33 10.30
CA SER A 264 26.00 -8.25 9.19
C SER A 264 24.76 -8.81 8.48
N ASP A 265 23.56 -8.64 9.06
CA ASP A 265 22.36 -9.41 8.68
C ASP A 265 21.24 -8.50 8.13
N ILE A 266 21.56 -7.33 7.57
CA ILE A 266 20.61 -6.62 6.70
C ILE A 266 20.51 -7.39 5.38
N VAL A 267 19.82 -8.52 5.42
CA VAL A 267 19.48 -9.32 4.25
C VAL A 267 18.17 -8.78 3.72
N LEU A 268 18.25 -8.13 2.56
CA LEU A 268 17.06 -7.70 1.83
C LEU A 268 16.43 -8.91 1.17
N THR A 269 15.16 -9.13 1.48
CA THR A 269 14.38 -10.20 0.87
C THR A 269 13.15 -9.61 0.22
N GLN A 270 12.87 -10.00 -1.03
CA GLN A 270 11.68 -9.55 -1.74
C GLN A 270 10.41 -10.02 -1.02
N VAL A 271 9.44 -9.11 -0.90
CA VAL A 271 8.16 -9.44 -0.28
C VAL A 271 7.37 -10.34 -1.21
N GLN A 272 7.01 -11.53 -0.73
CA GLN A 272 6.25 -12.49 -1.52
C GLN A 272 4.76 -12.15 -1.48
N ALA A 273 4.10 -12.34 -2.63
CA ALA A 273 2.66 -12.41 -2.72
C ALA A 273 2.22 -13.87 -2.58
N TRP A 274 1.36 -14.14 -1.61
CA TRP A 274 0.96 -15.48 -1.17
C TRP A 274 -0.54 -15.69 -1.28
N LEU A 275 -0.95 -16.80 -1.89
CA LEU A 275 -2.34 -17.25 -1.91
C LEU A 275 -2.49 -18.39 -0.90
N SER A 276 -3.37 -18.24 0.10
CA SER A 276 -3.60 -19.31 1.10
C SER A 276 -3.99 -20.64 0.42
N GLY A 277 -3.51 -21.77 0.93
CA GLY A 277 -3.72 -23.09 0.32
C GLY A 277 -2.91 -23.39 -0.96
N THR A 278 -2.50 -22.38 -1.74
CA THR A 278 -1.74 -22.57 -2.99
C THR A 278 -0.25 -22.29 -2.83
N GLY A 279 0.11 -21.32 -1.98
CA GLY A 279 1.50 -20.94 -1.78
C GLY A 279 1.88 -19.59 -2.39
N ALA A 280 3.19 -19.39 -2.54
CA ALA A 280 3.74 -18.16 -3.08
C ALA A 280 3.52 -18.12 -4.59
N VAL A 281 2.77 -17.13 -5.06
CA VAL A 281 2.44 -16.95 -6.48
C VAL A 281 3.39 -15.97 -7.17
N GLY A 282 4.06 -15.11 -6.39
CA GLY A 282 4.91 -14.07 -6.94
C GLY A 282 5.53 -13.19 -5.87
N TRP A 283 5.86 -11.97 -6.26
CA TRP A 283 6.46 -10.93 -5.43
C TRP A 283 5.79 -9.57 -5.65
N ILE A 284 5.88 -8.72 -4.65
CA ILE A 284 5.54 -7.31 -4.76
C ILE A 284 6.72 -6.57 -5.41
N PRO A 285 6.56 -6.00 -6.61
CA PRO A 285 7.63 -5.26 -7.30
C PRO A 285 8.15 -4.11 -6.45
N GLY A 286 9.47 -3.91 -6.43
CA GLY A 286 10.14 -2.82 -5.72
C GLY A 286 10.16 -2.93 -4.19
N LEU A 287 9.47 -3.90 -3.59
CA LEU A 287 9.27 -4.00 -2.15
C LEU A 287 10.09 -5.12 -1.52
N PHE A 288 10.80 -4.77 -0.45
CA PHE A 288 11.67 -5.62 0.33
C PHE A 288 11.37 -5.51 1.81
N TYR A 289 11.76 -6.54 2.56
CA TYR A 289 11.86 -6.49 4.01
C TYR A 289 13.30 -6.79 4.44
N MET A 290 13.70 -6.19 5.56
CA MET A 290 15.05 -6.30 6.12
C MET A 290 15.07 -7.28 7.28
N GLY A 291 14.63 -8.52 7.03
CA GLY A 291 14.66 -9.63 7.99
C GLY A 291 14.30 -9.21 9.42
N TYR A 292 15.24 -9.45 10.34
CA TYR A 292 15.19 -9.10 11.76
C TYR A 292 14.94 -7.62 12.06
N THR A 293 15.51 -6.72 11.26
CA THR A 293 15.44 -5.28 11.54
C THR A 293 14.09 -4.68 11.21
N SER A 294 13.25 -5.36 10.41
CA SER A 294 11.90 -4.90 10.01
C SER A 294 10.97 -4.55 11.20
N HIS A 295 11.25 -5.08 12.39
CA HIS A 295 10.54 -4.81 13.65
C HIS A 295 11.00 -3.57 14.40
N TYR A 296 12.15 -3.02 14.04
CA TYR A 296 12.65 -1.83 14.72
C TYR A 296 11.68 -0.69 14.46
N ALA A 297 11.40 0.07 15.52
CA ALA A 297 10.78 1.37 15.38
C ALA A 297 11.56 2.15 14.31
N THR A 298 10.85 2.79 13.38
CA THR A 298 11.48 3.41 12.20
C THR A 298 12.60 4.38 12.60
N ALA A 299 12.43 5.16 13.67
CA ALA A 299 13.51 6.00 14.22
C ALA A 299 14.77 5.19 14.60
N ALA A 300 14.61 4.09 15.33
CA ALA A 300 15.73 3.26 15.78
C ALA A 300 16.47 2.64 14.59
N LEU A 301 15.73 2.19 13.56
CA LEU A 301 16.35 1.74 12.31
C LEU A 301 17.12 2.88 11.65
N MET A 302 16.50 4.04 11.44
CA MET A 302 17.11 5.17 10.74
C MET A 302 18.39 5.63 11.45
N VAL A 303 18.38 5.74 12.79
CA VAL A 303 19.59 6.04 13.58
C VAL A 303 20.68 5.00 13.36
N ARG A 304 20.31 3.72 13.33
CA ARG A 304 21.25 2.63 13.10
C ARG A 304 21.82 2.59 11.68
N LEU A 305 21.07 3.11 10.71
CA LEU A 305 21.51 3.34 9.33
C LEU A 305 22.28 4.66 9.17
N GLY A 306 22.67 5.30 10.28
CA GLY A 306 23.48 6.53 10.27
C GLY A 306 22.70 7.81 9.95
N LYS A 307 21.37 7.80 10.07
CA LYS A 307 20.49 8.97 9.87
C LYS A 307 20.06 9.55 11.22
N SER A 308 19.35 10.68 11.24
CA SER A 308 18.95 11.35 12.49
C SER A 308 17.80 10.67 13.25
N GLY A 309 17.01 9.81 12.58
CA GLY A 309 15.76 9.28 13.15
C GLY A 309 14.58 10.27 13.14
N SER A 310 14.69 11.39 12.43
CA SER A 310 13.58 12.33 12.21
C SER A 310 12.73 11.94 11.01
N TYR A 311 11.49 12.44 10.96
CA TYR A 311 10.63 12.22 9.78
C TYR A 311 11.26 12.74 8.50
N SER A 312 12.00 13.85 8.55
CA SER A 312 12.65 14.46 7.39
C SER A 312 13.67 13.57 6.68
N GLU A 313 14.18 12.52 7.32
CA GLU A 313 15.12 11.59 6.71
C GLU A 313 14.44 10.53 5.84
N LEU A 314 13.13 10.34 5.96
CA LEU A 314 12.40 9.31 5.21
C LEU A 314 12.32 9.60 3.70
N ARG A 315 12.57 10.85 3.29
CA ARG A 315 12.69 11.22 1.86
C ARG A 315 14.07 10.94 1.28
N ASN A 316 15.06 10.58 2.10
CA ASN A 316 16.42 10.33 1.67
C ASN A 316 16.68 8.81 1.62
N PRO A 317 17.36 8.31 0.59
CA PRO A 317 17.72 6.89 0.57
C PRO A 317 18.76 6.55 1.64
N VAL A 318 18.77 5.27 1.99
CA VAL A 318 19.82 4.59 2.74
C VAL A 318 20.58 3.66 1.80
N SER A 319 21.90 3.59 1.95
CA SER A 319 22.72 2.67 1.15
C SER A 319 22.79 1.31 1.85
N LEU A 320 22.31 0.27 1.17
CA LEU A 320 22.35 -1.12 1.62
C LEU A 320 23.03 -1.96 0.54
N ALA A 321 24.12 -2.64 0.88
CA ALA A 321 24.91 -3.45 -0.05
C ALA A 321 25.33 -2.71 -1.36
N GLY A 322 25.54 -1.40 -1.29
CA GLY A 322 25.93 -0.56 -2.44
C GLY A 322 24.77 -0.06 -3.30
N GLU A 323 23.53 -0.30 -2.91
CA GLU A 323 22.32 0.13 -3.60
C GLU A 323 21.47 1.05 -2.71
N GLU A 324 20.63 1.88 -3.32
CA GLU A 324 19.80 2.85 -2.62
C GLU A 324 18.39 2.32 -2.38
N PHE A 325 17.93 2.43 -1.13
CA PHE A 325 16.59 2.06 -0.73
C PHE A 325 15.95 3.13 0.16
N TYR A 326 14.63 3.22 0.12
CA TYR A 326 13.82 4.10 0.95
C TYR A 326 13.11 3.31 2.04
N ILE A 327 12.99 3.91 3.22
CA ILE A 327 12.32 3.30 4.36
C ILE A 327 10.89 3.84 4.44
N PHE A 328 9.92 2.96 4.25
CA PHE A 328 8.49 3.27 4.29
C PHE A 328 7.93 2.82 5.64
N PRO A 329 7.61 3.73 6.57
CA PRO A 329 7.07 3.34 7.87
C PRO A 329 5.70 2.67 7.75
N ASN A 330 5.36 1.80 8.70
CA ASN A 330 4.02 1.21 8.81
C ASN A 330 3.59 1.15 10.29
N SER A 331 2.40 0.62 10.59
CA SER A 331 1.87 0.57 11.98
C SER A 331 2.78 -0.12 13.01
N PHE A 332 3.61 -1.07 12.58
CA PHE A 332 4.32 -1.95 13.52
C PHE A 332 5.80 -2.15 13.16
N GLY A 333 6.32 -1.38 12.20
CA GLY A 333 7.66 -1.57 11.63
C GLY A 333 7.87 -0.69 10.40
N HIS A 334 8.50 -1.27 9.38
CA HIS A 334 8.78 -0.57 8.13
C HIS A 334 8.96 -1.53 6.96
N TRP A 335 8.82 -0.97 5.77
CA TRP A 335 9.18 -1.58 4.50
C TRP A 335 10.42 -0.92 3.92
N THR A 336 11.12 -1.66 3.06
CA THR A 336 12.25 -1.16 2.30
C THR A 336 11.89 -1.16 0.82
N VAL A 337 12.02 -0.02 0.17
CA VAL A 337 11.54 0.18 -1.20
C VAL A 337 12.69 0.63 -2.09
N SER A 338 12.92 -0.06 -3.20
CA SER A 338 13.87 0.40 -4.22
C SER A 338 13.13 1.16 -5.31
N LEU A 339 13.79 2.18 -5.88
CA LEU A 339 13.30 2.87 -7.07
C LEU A 339 13.91 2.32 -8.37
N ASP A 340 14.93 1.46 -8.28
CA ASP A 340 15.65 0.97 -9.45
C ASP A 340 14.79 0.07 -10.31
N GLU A 341 14.76 0.35 -11.61
CA GLU A 341 13.91 -0.35 -12.58
C GLU A 341 13.99 -1.88 -12.50
N LYS A 342 15.17 -2.44 -12.24
CA LYS A 342 15.43 -3.89 -12.18
C LYS A 342 14.60 -4.63 -11.13
N TYR A 343 14.08 -3.91 -10.13
CA TYR A 343 13.25 -4.49 -9.07
C TYR A 343 11.75 -4.37 -9.31
N TRP A 344 11.35 -3.67 -10.38
CA TRP A 344 9.94 -3.44 -10.73
C TRP A 344 9.45 -4.27 -11.93
N GLN A 345 10.34 -4.99 -12.60
CA GLN A 345 10.04 -5.88 -13.73
C GLN A 345 9.66 -7.29 -13.28
#